data_AF-A0A1I5W1D6-F1
#
_entry.id   AF-A0A1I5W1D6-F1
#
_cell.length_a   1.000
_cell.length_b   1.000
_cell.length_c   1.000
_cell.angle_alpha   90.00
_cell.angle_beta   90.00
_cell.angle_gamma   90.00
#
_symmetry.space_group_name_H-M   'P 1'
#
loop_
_entity.id
_entity.type
_entity.pdbx_description
1 polymer ?
#
loop_
_entity_poly.entity_id
_entity_poly.type
_entity_poly.pdbx_seq_one_letter_code
_entity_poly.pdbx_strand_id
1 'polypeptide(L)'
;MGCWTIVAGELEIIPAPDETLIKEYIKFSNRVNPYEKMDENFPNPWFFNEDNRLESIAGKFAEPSVWYDYIKNFFEALGYKLVGEKQIVGECDPGVNFWELDDIQYKKYKKWKERIQDYELGA
;
A
#
# COMPACT_ATOMS: atom_id res chain seq x y z
N MET A 1 -0.76 -1.80 22.99
CA MET A 1 -0.35 -2.74 21.92
C MET A 1 -1.33 -2.53 20.79
N GLY A 2 -0.86 -2.19 19.59
CA GLY A 2 -1.70 -2.15 18.39
C GLY A 2 -1.59 -3.49 17.67
N CYS A 3 -2.71 -4.00 17.16
CA CYS A 3 -2.72 -5.18 16.30
C CYS A 3 -2.05 -4.84 14.96
N TRP A 4 -1.18 -5.72 14.48
CA TRP A 4 -0.67 -5.66 13.11
C TRP A 4 -1.70 -6.18 12.12
N THR A 5 -1.77 -5.55 10.95
CA THR A 5 -2.68 -5.90 9.85
C THR A 5 -1.98 -5.81 8.50
N ILE A 6 -2.40 -6.63 7.54
CA ILE A 6 -1.85 -6.75 6.18
C ILE A 6 -2.96 -7.12 5.19
N VAL A 7 -2.81 -6.78 3.92
CA VAL A 7 -3.75 -7.18 2.86
C VAL A 7 -3.41 -8.59 2.36
N ALA A 8 -4.25 -9.57 2.62
CA ALA A 8 -4.16 -10.92 2.09
C ALA A 8 -4.59 -10.98 0.61
N GLY A 9 -3.74 -10.47 -0.28
CA GLY A 9 -3.98 -10.49 -1.72
C GLY A 9 -3.40 -9.27 -2.42
N GLU A 10 -3.87 -9.04 -3.63
CA GLU A 10 -3.48 -7.94 -4.49
C GLU A 10 -4.72 -7.27 -5.11
N LEU A 11 -4.64 -5.96 -5.36
CA LEU A 11 -5.69 -5.21 -6.06
C LEU A 11 -5.22 -4.77 -7.44
N GLU A 12 -6.08 -4.99 -8.44
CA GLU A 12 -5.86 -4.54 -9.80
C GLU A 12 -6.31 -3.09 -9.95
N ILE A 13 -5.61 -2.31 -10.78
CA ILE A 13 -5.98 -0.95 -11.14
C ILE A 13 -6.36 -0.91 -12.62
N ILE A 14 -7.53 -0.35 -12.93
CA ILE A 14 -8.03 -0.21 -14.31
C ILE A 14 -8.29 1.28 -14.62
N PRO A 15 -7.73 1.84 -15.72
CA PRO A 15 -6.79 1.20 -16.66
C PRO A 15 -5.44 0.87 -16.00
N ALA A 16 -4.65 0.00 -16.64
CA ALA A 16 -3.38 -0.47 -16.09
C ALA A 16 -2.43 0.71 -15.77
N PRO A 17 -1.77 0.72 -14.60
CA PRO A 17 -0.86 1.80 -14.18
C PRO A 17 0.30 2.02 -15.16
N ASP A 18 0.50 3.28 -15.55
CA ASP A 18 1.69 3.74 -16.25
C ASP A 18 2.71 4.37 -15.29
N GLU A 19 3.88 4.74 -15.82
CA GLU A 19 4.94 5.38 -15.04
C GLU A 19 4.51 6.75 -14.47
N THR A 20 3.61 7.45 -15.14
CA THR A 20 3.07 8.74 -14.70
C THR A 20 2.25 8.57 -13.42
N LEU A 21 1.30 7.63 -13.40
CA LEU A 21 0.47 7.32 -12.23
C LEU A 21 1.34 6.87 -11.05
N ILE A 22 2.35 6.03 -11.31
CA ILE A 22 3.28 5.55 -10.30
C ILE A 22 4.06 6.72 -9.67
N LYS A 23 4.54 7.67 -10.47
CA LYS A 23 5.22 8.88 -9.97
C LYS A 23 4.28 9.79 -9.17
N GLU A 24 3.03 9.94 -9.58
CA GLU A 24 2.03 10.70 -8.78
C GLU A 24 1.66 9.98 -7.48
N TYR A 25 1.58 8.64 -7.47
CA TYR A 25 1.33 7.85 -6.26
C TYR A 25 2.45 7.99 -5.22
N ILE A 26 3.71 8.04 -5.65
CA ILE A 26 4.86 8.29 -4.77
C ILE A 26 4.76 9.69 -4.16
N LYS A 27 4.48 10.72 -4.98
CA LYS A 27 4.27 12.10 -4.50
C LYS A 27 3.11 12.21 -3.51
N PHE A 28 2.00 11.51 -3.77
CA PHE A 28 0.86 11.41 -2.86
C PHE A 28 1.26 10.77 -1.53
N SER A 29 1.92 9.61 -1.58
CA SER A 29 2.36 8.86 -0.39
C SER A 29 3.36 9.64 0.48
N ASN A 30 4.19 10.49 -0.13
CA ASN A 30 5.16 11.33 0.57
C ASN A 30 4.55 12.65 1.12
N ARG A 31 3.30 12.98 0.78
CA ARG A 31 2.64 14.26 1.17
C ARG A 31 1.43 14.08 2.07
N VAL A 32 0.74 12.96 1.96
CA VAL A 32 -0.46 12.66 2.75
C VAL A 32 -0.06 11.92 4.02
N ASN A 33 -0.67 12.29 5.15
CA ASN A 33 -0.76 11.46 6.34
C ASN A 33 -2.26 11.36 6.68
N PRO A 34 -2.87 10.16 6.68
CA PRO A 34 -4.30 10.02 6.95
C PRO A 34 -4.69 10.38 8.40
N TYR A 35 -3.71 10.48 9.32
CA TYR A 35 -3.91 11.03 10.65
C TYR A 35 -3.49 12.51 10.73
N GLU A 36 -4.39 13.41 10.32
CA GLU A 36 -4.22 14.88 10.45
C GLU A 36 -4.06 15.38 11.91
N LYS A 37 -4.18 14.51 12.92
CA LYS A 37 -4.32 14.86 14.35
C LYS A 37 -3.40 14.08 15.30
N MET A 38 -2.40 13.37 14.78
CA MET A 38 -1.38 12.73 15.60
C MET A 38 0.00 13.25 15.24
N ASP A 39 0.87 13.42 16.25
CA ASP A 39 2.29 13.78 16.07
C ASP A 39 3.14 12.63 15.48
N GLU A 40 2.51 11.48 15.19
CA GLU A 40 3.16 10.33 14.54
C GLU A 40 2.99 10.37 13.02
N ASN A 41 4.11 10.19 12.32
CA ASN A 41 4.11 10.01 10.87
C ASN A 41 3.75 8.56 10.53
N PHE A 42 2.58 8.34 9.93
CA PHE A 42 2.12 7.02 9.48
C PHE A 42 2.49 6.82 8.01
N PRO A 43 3.62 6.13 7.68
CA PRO A 43 4.01 5.93 6.29
C PRO A 43 2.95 5.12 5.55
N ASN A 44 2.80 5.35 4.24
CA ASN A 44 1.90 4.55 3.42
C ASN A 44 2.43 3.10 3.34
N PRO A 45 1.68 2.09 3.83
CA PRO A 45 2.10 0.70 3.76
C PRO A 45 1.90 0.12 2.34
N TRP A 46 0.97 0.69 1.55
CA TRP A 46 0.62 0.19 0.23
C TRP A 46 1.68 0.47 -0.84
N PHE A 47 1.92 -0.51 -1.71
CA PHE A 47 2.93 -0.44 -2.78
C PHE A 47 2.52 -1.22 -4.03
N PHE A 48 3.12 -0.88 -5.17
CA PHE A 48 2.95 -1.65 -6.40
C PHE A 48 3.95 -2.82 -6.46
N ASN A 49 3.45 -4.03 -6.74
CA ASN A 49 4.27 -5.19 -7.05
C ASN A 49 4.86 -5.12 -8.48
N GLU A 50 5.54 -6.19 -8.90
CA GLU A 50 6.19 -6.27 -10.22
C GLU A 50 5.18 -6.22 -11.39
N ASP A 51 3.95 -6.68 -11.16
CA ASP A 51 2.85 -6.69 -12.13
C ASP A 51 1.97 -5.40 -12.08
N ASN A 52 2.45 -4.35 -11.42
CA ASN A 52 1.73 -3.10 -11.15
C ASN A 52 0.38 -3.27 -10.41
N ARG A 53 0.26 -4.31 -9.58
CA ARG A 53 -0.88 -4.53 -8.67
C ARG A 53 -0.53 -4.05 -7.26
N LEU A 54 -1.53 -3.67 -6.48
CA LEU A 54 -1.33 -3.12 -5.13
C LEU A 54 -1.35 -4.19 -4.04
N GLU A 55 -0.31 -4.18 -3.21
CA GLU A 55 -0.13 -4.99 -1.98
C GLU A 55 0.24 -4.06 -0.79
N SER A 56 0.45 -4.55 0.45
CA SER A 56 0.52 -3.64 1.62
C SER A 56 1.61 -3.81 2.70
N ILE A 57 2.32 -4.92 2.84
CA ILE A 57 3.10 -5.26 4.07
C ILE A 57 2.29 -5.14 5.38
N ALA A 58 2.89 -5.50 6.51
CA ALA A 58 2.29 -5.28 7.81
C ALA A 58 2.35 -3.80 8.24
N GLY A 59 1.21 -3.26 8.64
CA GLY A 59 1.09 -1.97 9.33
C GLY A 59 0.36 -2.10 10.67
N LYS A 60 0.70 -1.27 11.65
CA LYS A 60 0.07 -1.28 12.99
C LYS A 60 -1.25 -0.51 12.99
N PHE A 61 -2.04 -0.65 14.05
CA PHE A 61 -3.21 0.21 14.29
C PHE A 61 -4.23 0.26 13.12
N ALA A 62 -4.30 -0.81 12.32
CA ALA A 62 -5.08 -0.87 11.08
C ALA A 62 -4.62 0.12 9.97
N GLU A 63 -3.35 0.51 9.94
CA GLU A 63 -2.70 1.37 8.93
C GLU A 63 -3.12 1.04 7.48
N PRO A 64 -3.06 -0.21 6.97
CA PRO A 64 -3.53 -0.53 5.62
C PRO A 64 -5.02 -0.25 5.40
N SER A 65 -5.87 -0.50 6.41
CA SER A 65 -7.31 -0.19 6.35
C SER A 65 -7.58 1.29 6.26
N VAL A 66 -6.86 2.09 7.07
CA VAL A 66 -6.95 3.55 7.13
C VAL A 66 -6.47 4.18 5.83
N TRP A 67 -5.30 3.76 5.34
CA TRP A 67 -4.72 4.25 4.09
C TRP A 67 -5.56 3.89 2.85
N TYR A 68 -6.25 2.75 2.85
CA TYR A 68 -7.02 2.29 1.68
C TYR A 68 -8.03 3.33 1.18
N ASP A 69 -8.78 3.99 2.07
CA ASP A 69 -9.83 4.91 1.64
C ASP A 69 -9.21 6.18 0.99
N TYR A 70 -8.06 6.64 1.49
CA TYR A 70 -7.29 7.73 0.89
C TYR A 70 -6.73 7.34 -0.48
N ILE A 71 -6.17 6.14 -0.59
CA ILE A 71 -5.60 5.59 -1.83
C ILE A 71 -6.69 5.38 -2.89
N LYS A 72 -7.83 4.83 -2.50
CA LYS A 72 -8.99 4.67 -3.37
C LYS A 72 -9.45 6.01 -3.93
N ASN A 73 -9.62 7.01 -3.06
CA ASN A 73 -10.00 8.37 -3.48
C ASN A 73 -8.97 9.00 -4.42
N PHE A 74 -7.67 8.78 -4.20
CA PHE A 74 -6.58 9.22 -5.09
C PHE A 74 -6.73 8.62 -6.51
N PHE A 75 -6.93 7.29 -6.61
CA PHE A 75 -7.10 6.65 -7.92
C PHE A 75 -8.41 7.07 -8.61
N GLU A 76 -9.53 7.12 -7.88
CA GLU A 76 -10.83 7.52 -8.44
C GLU A 76 -10.83 8.97 -8.92
N ALA A 77 -10.15 9.89 -8.22
CA ALA A 77 -9.97 11.27 -8.66
C ALA A 77 -9.14 11.42 -9.96
N LEU A 78 -8.27 10.45 -10.25
CA LEU A 78 -7.48 10.38 -11.48
C LEU A 78 -8.17 9.55 -12.59
N GLY A 79 -9.39 9.06 -12.37
CA GLY A 79 -10.15 8.27 -13.33
C GLY A 79 -9.84 6.76 -13.33
N TYR A 80 -9.06 6.29 -12.36
CA TYR A 80 -8.70 4.88 -12.18
C TYR A 80 -9.65 4.18 -11.21
N LYS A 81 -9.77 2.86 -11.32
CA LYS A 81 -10.60 2.02 -10.45
C LYS A 81 -9.78 0.91 -9.82
N LEU A 82 -9.93 0.74 -8.51
CA LEU A 82 -9.45 -0.45 -7.80
C LEU A 82 -10.44 -1.59 -8.01
N VAL A 83 -9.93 -2.76 -8.41
CA VAL A 83 -10.69 -3.98 -8.70
C VAL A 83 -10.11 -5.13 -7.86
N GLY A 84 -11.00 -5.87 -7.22
CA GLY A 84 -10.66 -6.86 -6.19
C GLY A 84 -11.31 -6.51 -4.85
N GLU A 85 -11.29 -7.47 -3.92
CA GLU A 85 -11.76 -7.28 -2.55
C GLU A 85 -10.56 -7.01 -1.63
N LYS A 86 -10.63 -5.97 -0.78
CA LYS A 86 -9.61 -5.75 0.25
C LYS A 86 -9.79 -6.78 1.38
N GLN A 87 -9.06 -7.87 1.32
CA GLN A 87 -9.03 -8.87 2.40
C GLN A 87 -7.96 -8.47 3.40
N ILE A 88 -8.32 -7.69 4.42
CA ILE A 88 -7.36 -7.26 5.44
C ILE A 88 -7.41 -8.25 6.61
N VAL A 89 -6.25 -8.83 6.91
CA VAL A 89 -6.07 -9.84 7.96
C VAL A 89 -5.14 -9.31 9.05
N GLY A 90 -5.39 -9.69 10.30
CA GLY A 90 -4.60 -9.34 11.48
C GLY A 90 -3.71 -10.48 11.98
N GLU A 91 -2.72 -10.14 12.82
CA GLU A 91 -1.80 -11.13 13.42
C GLU A 91 -2.49 -12.17 14.33
N CYS A 92 -3.71 -11.87 14.78
CA CYS A 92 -4.53 -12.73 15.63
C CYS A 92 -5.61 -13.51 14.86
N ASP A 93 -5.71 -13.39 13.54
CA ASP A 93 -6.80 -14.00 12.78
C ASP A 93 -6.62 -15.53 12.65
N PRO A 94 -7.62 -16.33 13.02
CA PRO A 94 -7.49 -17.79 13.08
C PRO A 94 -7.33 -18.38 11.68
N GLY A 95 -6.25 -19.14 11.49
CA GLY A 95 -5.93 -19.81 10.22
C GLY A 95 -5.08 -18.97 9.25
N VAL A 96 -4.71 -17.75 9.62
CA VAL A 96 -3.79 -16.90 8.83
C VAL A 96 -2.36 -17.07 9.35
N ASN A 97 -1.41 -17.45 8.49
CA ASN A 97 0.02 -17.39 8.85
C ASN A 97 0.56 -15.97 8.59
N PHE A 98 0.20 -15.04 9.47
CA PHE A 98 0.45 -13.61 9.28
C PHE A 98 1.92 -13.28 9.02
N TRP A 99 2.83 -13.85 9.79
CA TRP A 99 4.27 -13.56 9.68
C TRP A 99 4.89 -14.15 8.40
N GLU A 100 4.37 -15.26 7.88
CA GLU A 100 4.79 -15.78 6.55
C GLU A 100 4.30 -14.85 5.42
N LEU A 101 3.07 -14.34 5.53
CA LEU A 101 2.52 -13.39 4.56
C LEU A 101 3.28 -12.05 4.56
N ASP A 102 3.60 -11.50 5.74
CA ASP A 102 4.43 -10.29 5.86
C ASP A 102 5.83 -10.51 5.29
N ASP A 103 6.46 -11.64 5.61
CA ASP A 103 7.79 -11.98 5.11
C ASP A 103 7.81 -12.21 3.57
N ILE A 104 6.68 -12.54 2.95
CA ILE A 104 6.51 -12.56 1.49
C ILE A 104 6.32 -11.15 0.93
N GLN A 105 5.43 -10.33 1.52
CA GLN A 105 5.17 -8.97 1.02
C GLN A 105 6.35 -8.04 1.22
N TYR A 106 7.08 -8.17 2.32
CA TYR A 106 8.29 -7.37 2.58
C TYR A 106 9.39 -7.61 1.55
N LYS A 107 9.50 -8.83 1.00
CA LYS A 107 10.40 -9.13 -0.14
C LYS A 107 9.98 -8.40 -1.41
N LYS A 108 8.67 -8.31 -1.70
CA LYS A 108 8.15 -7.53 -2.83
C LYS A 108 8.30 -6.01 -2.61
N TYR A 109 8.05 -5.54 -1.39
CA TYR A 109 8.22 -4.14 -1.01
C TYR A 109 9.68 -3.67 -1.14
N LYS A 110 10.67 -4.52 -0.88
CA LYS A 110 12.08 -4.21 -1.18
C LYS A 110 12.31 -3.93 -2.66
N LYS A 111 11.81 -4.79 -3.56
CA LYS A 111 11.87 -4.54 -5.02
C LYS A 111 11.17 -3.25 -5.42
N TRP A 112 10.03 -2.93 -4.79
CA TRP A 112 9.36 -1.64 -4.97
C TRP A 112 10.24 -0.46 -4.51
N LYS A 113 10.87 -0.55 -3.34
CA LYS A 113 11.78 0.49 -2.85
C LYS A 113 12.99 0.69 -3.76
N GLU A 114 13.56 -0.38 -4.31
CA GLU A 114 14.61 -0.34 -5.34
C GLU A 114 14.09 0.38 -6.61
N ARG A 115 12.92 -0.04 -7.13
CA ARG A 115 12.28 0.56 -8.32
C ARG A 115 12.03 2.07 -8.18
N ILE A 116 11.55 2.54 -7.02
CA ILE A 116 11.22 3.97 -6.85
C ILE A 116 12.44 4.84 -6.54
N GLN A 117 13.54 4.26 -6.09
CA GLN A 117 14.78 5.00 -5.88
C GLN A 117 15.29 5.62 -7.20
N ASP A 118 15.12 4.94 -8.33
CA ASP A 118 15.41 5.48 -9.66
C ASP A 118 14.50 6.66 -10.05
N TYR A 119 13.24 6.66 -9.59
CA TYR A 119 12.30 7.77 -9.81
C TYR A 119 12.57 8.98 -8.89
N GLU A 120 13.04 8.75 -7.67
CA GLU A 120 13.40 9.80 -6.70
C GLU A 120 14.77 10.45 -7.02
N LEU A 121 15.69 9.73 -7.68
CA LEU A 121 17.00 10.26 -8.12
C LEU A 121 16.99 10.93 -9.50
N GLY A 122 15.92 10.77 -10.28
CA GLY A 122 15.76 11.34 -11.62
C GLY A 122 14.83 12.57 -11.70
N ALA A 123 14.49 13.18 -10.57
CA ALA A 123 13.54 14.29 -10.44
C ALA A 123 14.20 15.58 -9.88
#